data_AF-A0A970WPZ0-F1
#
_entry.id   AF-A0A970WPZ0-F1
#
_cell.length_a   1.000
_cell.length_b   1.000
_cell.length_c   1.000
_cell.angle_alpha   90.00
_cell.angle_beta   90.00
_cell.angle_gamma   90.00
#
_symmetry.space_group_name_H-M   'P 1'
#
loop_
_entity.id
_entity.type
_entity.pdbx_description
1 polymer ?
#
loop_
_entity_poly.entity_id
_entity_poly.type
_entity_poly.pdbx_seq_one_letter_code
_entity_poly.pdbx_strand_id
1 'polypeptide(L)'
;MTKDRIESARVRRLVRAKPKECFINAMRVVWDVPEYEDADYVEGVIVTLGDLVTEHGWVEMDAVIVDPTLLEDDVVYFPGLRFTGGPGISKAIELPKPRYAQDLPILNRFGCEGIKCPEFLAAWIAAYRHVGMEEMARWYEERKRRFAAEKVAV
;
A
#
# COMPACT_ATOMS: atom_id res chain seq x y z
N MET A 1 -7.49 -11.99 -0.81
CA MET A 1 -7.84 -11.75 0.60
C MET A 1 -9.15 -11.00 0.63
N THR A 2 -9.94 -11.20 1.68
CA THR A 2 -11.23 -10.53 1.84
C THR A 2 -11.09 -9.44 2.90
N LYS A 3 -11.73 -8.31 2.67
CA LYS A 3 -11.79 -7.22 3.65
C LYS A 3 -12.81 -7.53 4.73
N ASP A 4 -12.43 -7.38 5.99
CA ASP A 4 -13.37 -7.41 7.10
C ASP A 4 -13.86 -6.01 7.41
N ARG A 5 -15.13 -5.76 7.10
CA ARG A 5 -15.77 -4.45 7.27
C ARG A 5 -16.11 -4.14 8.71
N ILE A 6 -16.52 -5.15 9.48
CA ILE A 6 -16.89 -4.96 10.88
C ILE A 6 -15.64 -4.55 11.63
N GLU A 7 -14.54 -5.26 11.37
CA GLU A 7 -13.26 -4.99 11.99
C GLU A 7 -12.66 -3.67 11.51
N SER A 8 -12.68 -3.40 10.21
CA SER A 8 -12.28 -2.09 9.64
C SER A 8 -13.02 -0.92 10.31
N ALA A 9 -14.34 -1.06 10.55
CA ALA A 9 -15.13 -0.04 11.22
C ALA A 9 -14.82 0.08 12.72
N ARG A 10 -14.49 -1.03 13.40
CA ARG A 10 -14.03 -1.04 14.80
C ARG A 10 -12.71 -0.29 14.92
N VAL A 11 -11.68 -0.70 14.18
CA VAL A 11 -10.34 -0.10 14.27
C VAL A 11 -10.33 1.36 13.83
N ARG A 12 -11.15 1.74 12.84
CA ARG A 12 -11.34 3.14 12.43
C ARG A 12 -11.66 4.05 13.62
N ARG A 13 -12.52 3.59 14.53
CA ARG A 13 -12.92 4.36 15.72
C ARG A 13 -11.80 4.43 16.74
N LEU A 14 -11.08 3.32 16.95
CA LEU A 14 -9.94 3.25 17.88
C LEU A 14 -8.84 4.23 17.50
N VAL A 15 -8.45 4.26 16.22
CA VAL A 15 -7.38 5.14 15.72
C VAL A 15 -7.85 6.53 15.30
N ARG A 16 -9.16 6.81 15.45
CA ARG A 16 -9.82 8.05 15.03
C ARG A 16 -9.46 8.42 13.59
N ALA A 17 -9.63 7.46 12.68
CA ALA A 17 -9.12 7.56 11.32
C ALA A 17 -9.66 8.79 10.58
N LYS A 18 -8.78 9.46 9.84
CA LYS A 18 -9.12 10.67 9.08
C LYS A 18 -9.24 10.38 7.58
N PRO A 19 -10.22 10.98 6.88
CA PRO A 19 -10.30 10.86 5.42
C PRO A 19 -8.99 11.30 4.76
N LYS A 20 -8.58 10.62 3.68
CA LYS A 20 -7.37 10.91 2.88
C LYS A 20 -6.03 10.74 3.61
N GLU A 21 -6.02 10.22 4.84
CA GLU A 21 -4.80 9.88 5.59
C GLU A 21 -4.56 8.35 5.63
N CYS A 22 -4.82 7.62 4.54
CA CYS A 22 -4.86 6.15 4.56
C CYS A 22 -3.58 5.48 5.10
N PHE A 23 -2.41 5.95 4.68
CA PHE A 23 -1.12 5.47 5.17
C PHE A 23 -0.96 5.72 6.68
N ILE A 24 -1.29 6.92 7.16
CA ILE A 24 -1.18 7.26 8.59
C ILE A 24 -2.20 6.44 9.40
N ASN A 25 -3.43 6.28 8.91
CA ASN A 25 -4.46 5.53 9.60
C ASN A 25 -4.06 4.05 9.75
N ALA A 26 -3.53 3.43 8.68
CA ALA A 26 -3.07 2.06 8.73
C ALA A 26 -1.85 1.89 9.65
N MET A 27 -0.89 2.80 9.61
CA MET A 27 0.24 2.81 10.55
C MET A 27 -0.23 2.92 12.01
N ARG A 28 -1.19 3.80 12.30
CA ARG A 28 -1.79 3.92 13.63
C ARG A 28 -2.49 2.64 14.08
N VAL A 29 -3.08 1.86 13.18
CA VAL A 29 -3.66 0.57 13.57
C VAL A 29 -2.57 -0.32 14.15
N VAL A 30 -1.42 -0.43 13.50
CA VAL A 30 -0.29 -1.25 13.99
C VAL A 30 0.33 -0.70 15.28
N TRP A 31 0.45 0.62 15.43
CA TRP A 31 1.11 1.24 16.60
C TRP A 31 0.20 1.46 17.82
N ASP A 32 -1.07 1.79 17.60
CA ASP A 32 -1.96 2.26 18.67
C ASP A 32 -2.98 1.20 19.11
N VAL A 33 -3.15 0.11 18.36
CA VAL A 33 -4.09 -0.98 18.67
C VAL A 33 -3.28 -2.23 19.04
N PRO A 34 -3.21 -2.62 20.34
CA PRO A 34 -2.36 -3.72 20.80
C PRO A 34 -2.60 -5.04 20.07
N GLU A 35 -3.83 -5.32 19.65
CA GLU A 35 -4.16 -6.55 18.91
C GLU A 35 -3.49 -6.62 17.52
N TYR A 36 -2.96 -5.51 17.00
CA TYR A 36 -2.34 -5.39 15.68
C TYR A 36 -0.83 -5.14 15.73
N GLU A 37 -0.17 -5.31 16.90
CA GLU A 37 1.25 -5.00 17.07
C GLU A 37 2.19 -5.74 16.09
N ASP A 38 1.79 -6.95 15.69
CA ASP A 38 2.49 -7.84 14.76
C ASP A 38 1.84 -7.89 13.36
N ALA A 39 0.79 -7.10 13.11
CA ALA A 39 0.11 -7.10 11.82
C ALA A 39 0.98 -6.50 10.71
N ASP A 40 0.70 -6.88 9.46
CA ASP A 40 1.40 -6.34 8.31
C ASP A 40 0.80 -4.98 7.91
N TYR A 41 1.58 -3.91 8.02
CA TYR A 41 1.28 -2.65 7.36
C TYR A 41 1.60 -2.76 5.87
N VAL A 42 0.61 -2.44 5.03
CA VAL A 42 0.70 -2.61 3.57
C VAL A 42 0.51 -1.28 2.88
N GLU A 43 1.41 -0.98 1.95
CA GLU A 43 1.21 0.06 0.93
C GLU A 43 1.06 -0.62 -0.42
N GLY A 44 0.01 -0.29 -1.16
CA GLY A 44 -0.21 -0.88 -2.47
C GLY A 44 -1.17 -0.05 -3.30
N VAL A 45 -1.86 -0.72 -4.20
CA VAL A 45 -2.79 -0.10 -5.14
C VAL A 45 -4.18 -0.66 -4.89
N ILE A 46 -5.20 0.19 -4.96
CA ILE A 46 -6.59 -0.21 -4.91
C ILE A 46 -7.31 0.16 -6.20
N VAL A 47 -8.39 -0.56 -6.47
CA VAL A 47 -9.40 -0.22 -7.47
C VAL A 47 -10.74 -0.08 -6.76
N THR A 48 -11.39 1.07 -6.93
CA THR A 48 -12.76 1.31 -6.40
C THR A 48 -13.82 1.06 -7.47
N LEU A 49 -15.11 1.03 -7.11
CA LEU A 49 -16.26 0.90 -8.04
C LEU A 49 -16.26 1.83 -9.25
N GLY A 50 -15.62 3.00 -9.17
CA GLY A 50 -15.53 3.95 -10.28
C GLY A 50 -14.32 3.70 -11.18
N ASP A 51 -13.69 2.52 -11.12
CA ASP A 51 -12.42 2.17 -11.76
C ASP A 51 -11.27 3.14 -11.43
N LEU A 52 -11.40 3.87 -10.32
CA LEU A 52 -10.31 4.71 -9.82
C LEU A 52 -9.21 3.80 -9.28
N VAL A 53 -8.09 3.77 -10.01
CA VAL A 53 -6.85 3.10 -9.63
C VAL A 53 -5.97 4.09 -8.86
N THR A 54 -5.64 3.80 -7.61
CA THR A 54 -4.84 4.72 -6.78
C THR A 54 -4.05 4.01 -5.70
N GLU A 55 -3.04 4.67 -5.17
CA GLU A 55 -2.23 4.19 -4.06
C GLU A 55 -3.02 4.23 -2.76
N HIS A 56 -2.80 3.26 -1.88
CA HIS A 56 -3.50 3.18 -0.61
C HIS A 56 -2.72 2.41 0.45
N GLY A 57 -3.00 2.73 1.72
CA GLY A 57 -2.44 2.04 2.88
C GLY A 57 -3.52 1.29 3.66
N TRP A 58 -3.24 0.05 4.05
CA TRP A 58 -4.11 -0.80 4.88
C TRP A 58 -3.29 -1.73 5.78
N VAL A 59 -3.97 -2.56 6.57
CA VAL A 59 -3.35 -3.58 7.41
C VAL A 59 -3.84 -4.98 6.99
N GLU A 60 -2.94 -5.95 6.97
CA GLU A 60 -3.24 -7.37 6.79
C GLU A 60 -2.95 -8.12 8.10
N MET A 61 -3.93 -8.87 8.60
CA MET A 61 -3.79 -9.74 9.77
C MET A 61 -4.58 -11.02 9.53
N ASP A 62 -3.99 -12.19 9.78
CA ASP A 62 -4.62 -13.50 9.57
C ASP A 62 -5.27 -13.67 8.18
N ALA A 63 -4.61 -13.19 7.13
CA ALA A 63 -5.08 -13.18 5.74
C ALA A 63 -6.37 -12.36 5.47
N VAL A 64 -6.72 -11.46 6.39
CA VAL A 64 -7.84 -10.53 6.30
C VAL A 64 -7.32 -9.11 6.09
N ILE A 65 -7.99 -8.35 5.22
CA ILE A 65 -7.70 -6.93 5.00
C ILE A 65 -8.52 -6.09 5.99
N VAL A 66 -7.83 -5.17 6.67
CA VAL A 66 -8.41 -4.20 7.59
C VAL A 66 -8.05 -2.80 7.11
N ASP A 67 -9.05 -2.05 6.67
CA ASP A 67 -8.90 -0.71 6.10
C ASP A 67 -9.69 0.31 6.91
N PRO A 68 -9.06 1.04 7.84
CA PRO A 68 -9.74 2.03 8.67
C PRO A 68 -10.23 3.26 7.89
N THR A 69 -9.84 3.41 6.62
CA THR A 69 -10.10 4.62 5.82
C THR A 69 -11.29 4.45 4.88
N LEU A 70 -11.33 3.36 4.12
CA LEU A 70 -12.42 3.07 3.20
C LEU A 70 -13.28 1.95 3.81
N LEU A 71 -14.54 2.21 4.13
CA LEU A 71 -15.45 1.20 4.69
C LEU A 71 -16.40 0.55 3.67
N GLU A 72 -16.41 1.08 2.44
CA GLU A 72 -17.25 0.61 1.35
C GLU A 72 -16.87 -0.82 0.92
N ASP A 73 -17.86 -1.56 0.41
CA ASP A 73 -17.79 -2.99 0.07
C ASP A 73 -16.88 -3.29 -1.11
N ASP A 74 -16.77 -2.37 -2.05
CA ASP A 74 -16.29 -2.68 -3.39
C ASP A 74 -14.97 -1.99 -3.67
N VAL A 75 -13.93 -2.52 -3.02
CA VAL A 75 -12.54 -2.16 -3.27
C VAL A 75 -11.74 -3.43 -3.49
N VAL A 76 -11.00 -3.49 -4.60
CA VAL A 76 -10.06 -4.56 -4.90
C VAL A 76 -8.66 -4.09 -4.53
N TYR A 77 -7.94 -4.89 -3.75
CA TYR A 77 -6.64 -4.55 -3.18
C TYR A 77 -5.51 -5.32 -3.87
N PHE A 78 -4.47 -4.60 -4.27
CA PHE A 78 -3.27 -5.12 -4.91
C PHE A 78 -2.06 -4.75 -4.04
N PRO A 79 -1.56 -5.67 -3.20
CA PRO A 79 -0.50 -5.37 -2.26
C PRO A 79 0.84 -5.11 -2.97
N GLY A 80 1.53 -4.04 -2.57
CA GLY A 80 2.86 -3.68 -3.06
C GLY A 80 3.95 -3.99 -2.04
N LEU A 81 4.12 -3.10 -1.07
CA LEU A 81 5.08 -3.21 0.03
C LEU A 81 4.41 -3.71 1.30
N ARG A 82 5.10 -4.56 2.07
CA ARG A 82 4.65 -5.07 3.38
C ARG A 82 5.71 -4.84 4.45
N PHE A 83 5.25 -4.44 5.63
CA PHE A 83 6.09 -4.19 6.79
C PHE A 83 5.42 -4.75 8.04
N THR A 84 6.03 -5.79 8.63
CA THR A 84 5.46 -6.49 9.78
C THR A 84 5.69 -5.71 11.07
N GLY A 85 4.59 -5.39 11.74
CA GLY A 85 4.57 -4.78 13.05
C GLY A 85 5.22 -3.40 13.14
N GLY A 86 5.18 -2.84 14.36
CA GLY A 86 5.79 -1.53 14.64
C GLY A 86 7.28 -1.43 14.27
N PRO A 87 8.13 -2.42 14.61
CA PRO A 87 9.55 -2.41 14.24
C PRO A 87 9.81 -2.43 12.74
N GLY A 88 9.00 -3.15 11.96
CA GLY A 88 9.11 -3.20 10.49
C GLY A 88 8.85 -1.84 9.86
N ILE A 89 7.79 -1.15 10.31
CA ILE A 89 7.45 0.21 9.87
C ILE A 89 8.57 1.18 10.23
N SER A 90 9.04 1.18 11.48
CA SER A 90 10.10 2.09 11.95
C SER A 90 11.38 1.95 11.13
N LYS A 91 11.83 0.72 10.89
CA LYS A 91 13.01 0.45 10.05
C LYS A 91 12.82 0.94 8.62
N ALA A 92 11.61 0.84 8.07
CA ALA A 92 11.30 1.31 6.73
C ALA A 92 11.26 2.85 6.64
N ILE A 93 10.79 3.53 7.69
CA ILE A 93 10.84 5.00 7.79
C ILE A 93 12.28 5.51 7.85
N GLU A 94 13.19 4.78 8.47
CA GLU A 94 14.62 5.14 8.53
C GLU A 94 15.37 5.02 7.19
N LEU A 95 14.80 4.33 6.20
CA LEU A 95 15.41 4.22 4.88
C LEU A 95 15.61 5.61 4.26
N PRO A 96 16.73 5.85 3.53
CA PRO A 96 16.99 7.11 2.87
C PRO A 96 15.82 7.52 1.96
N LYS A 97 15.38 8.77 2.09
CA LYS A 97 14.28 9.32 1.29
C LYS A 97 14.73 10.54 0.48
N PRO A 98 14.19 10.73 -0.74
CA PRO A 98 14.39 11.97 -1.49
C PRO A 98 13.94 13.21 -0.70
N ARG A 99 14.52 14.39 -0.99
CA ARG A 99 14.19 15.64 -0.28
C ARG A 99 12.71 16.02 -0.31
N TYR A 100 11.97 15.60 -1.34
CA TYR A 100 10.54 15.90 -1.48
C TYR A 100 9.64 14.92 -0.71
N ALA A 101 10.17 13.79 -0.22
CA ALA A 101 9.37 12.75 0.39
C ALA A 101 9.17 13.00 1.89
N GLN A 102 7.93 12.82 2.36
CA GLN A 102 7.61 12.75 3.79
C GLN A 102 7.93 11.36 4.34
N ASP A 103 7.69 11.12 5.63
CA ASP A 103 7.90 9.78 6.20
C ASP A 103 6.92 8.74 5.65
N LEU A 104 5.69 9.15 5.36
CA LEU A 104 4.70 8.36 4.65
C LEU A 104 4.25 9.07 3.36
N PRO A 105 3.86 8.32 2.31
CA PRO A 105 4.00 6.87 2.20
C PRO A 105 5.45 6.43 2.02
N ILE A 106 5.79 5.24 2.51
CA ILE A 106 7.11 4.63 2.41
C ILE A 106 7.50 4.37 0.95
N LEU A 107 6.53 4.07 0.07
CA LEU A 107 6.74 3.83 -1.37
C LEU A 107 7.57 4.94 -2.05
N ASN A 108 7.44 6.19 -1.60
CA ASN A 108 8.16 7.33 -2.17
C ASN A 108 9.68 7.28 -1.97
N ARG A 109 10.17 6.42 -1.07
CA ARG A 109 11.61 6.11 -0.94
C ARG A 109 12.13 5.34 -2.15
N PHE A 110 11.24 4.63 -2.84
CA PHE A 110 11.51 3.86 -4.04
C PHE A 110 11.14 4.67 -5.31
N GLY A 111 11.24 5.99 -5.25
CA GLY A 111 10.86 6.90 -6.33
C GLY A 111 9.38 7.27 -6.32
N CYS A 112 9.02 8.27 -7.12
CA CYS A 112 7.63 8.70 -7.30
C CYS A 112 6.77 7.49 -7.64
N GLU A 113 5.68 7.29 -6.89
CA GLU A 113 4.75 6.17 -7.04
C GLU A 113 5.35 4.76 -6.88
N GLY A 114 6.45 4.64 -6.14
CA GLY A 114 7.11 3.35 -5.88
C GLY A 114 7.75 2.76 -7.12
N ILE A 115 8.04 3.57 -8.13
CA ILE A 115 8.41 3.10 -9.46
C ILE A 115 9.71 2.28 -9.54
N LYS A 116 10.58 2.38 -8.52
CA LYS A 116 11.82 1.60 -8.39
C LYS A 116 11.64 0.35 -7.51
N CYS A 117 10.43 0.07 -7.03
CA CYS A 117 10.07 -1.13 -6.27
C CYS A 117 9.38 -2.15 -7.19
N PRO A 118 10.03 -3.29 -7.51
CA PRO A 118 9.47 -4.31 -8.39
C PRO A 118 8.11 -4.86 -7.94
N GLU A 119 7.90 -4.94 -6.63
CA GLU A 119 6.67 -5.42 -5.99
C GLU A 119 5.54 -4.39 -6.16
N PHE A 120 5.81 -3.12 -5.92
CA PHE A 120 4.83 -2.05 -6.11
C PHE A 120 4.46 -1.85 -7.59
N LEU A 121 5.44 -1.98 -8.50
CA LEU A 121 5.17 -2.03 -9.95
C LEU A 121 4.24 -3.19 -10.32
N ALA A 122 4.40 -4.36 -9.69
CA ALA A 122 3.52 -5.50 -9.94
C ALA A 122 2.09 -5.22 -9.47
N ALA A 123 1.91 -4.51 -8.35
CA ALA A 123 0.60 -4.06 -7.88
C ALA A 123 -0.08 -3.12 -8.90
N TRP A 124 0.64 -2.14 -9.43
CA TRP A 124 0.13 -1.26 -10.50
C TRP A 124 -0.29 -2.03 -11.75
N ILE A 125 0.56 -2.93 -12.24
CA ILE A 125 0.27 -3.75 -13.43
C ILE A 125 -1.00 -4.58 -13.21
N ALA A 126 -1.13 -5.22 -12.05
CA ALA A 126 -2.29 -6.03 -11.72
C ALA A 126 -3.57 -5.18 -11.61
N ALA A 127 -3.50 -4.01 -10.98
CA ALA A 127 -4.64 -3.11 -10.83
C ALA A 127 -5.12 -2.56 -12.19
N TYR A 128 -4.21 -2.11 -13.06
CA TYR A 128 -4.60 -1.64 -14.40
C TYR A 128 -5.16 -2.75 -15.28
N ARG A 129 -4.61 -3.97 -15.20
CA ARG A 129 -5.18 -5.13 -15.89
C ARG A 129 -6.59 -5.46 -15.41
N HIS A 130 -6.83 -5.33 -14.10
CA HIS A 130 -8.13 -5.59 -13.51
C HIS A 130 -9.23 -4.69 -14.10
N VAL A 131 -8.91 -3.42 -14.37
CA VAL A 131 -9.84 -2.45 -15.00
C VAL A 131 -9.73 -2.41 -16.53
N GLY A 132 -9.03 -3.34 -17.16
CA GLY A 132 -8.90 -3.42 -18.62
C GLY A 132 -8.02 -2.33 -19.27
N MET A 133 -7.24 -1.58 -18.50
CA MET A 133 -6.33 -0.53 -18.98
C MET A 133 -4.97 -1.12 -19.40
N GLU A 134 -4.98 -1.95 -20.44
CA GLU A 134 -3.80 -2.72 -20.88
C GLU A 134 -2.61 -1.83 -21.32
N GLU A 135 -2.87 -0.66 -21.91
CA GLU A 135 -1.80 0.28 -22.28
C GLU A 135 -1.02 0.81 -21.05
N MET A 136 -1.75 1.14 -19.98
CA MET A 136 -1.14 1.55 -18.71
C MET A 136 -0.35 0.41 -18.09
N ALA A 137 -0.91 -0.80 -18.08
CA ALA A 137 -0.20 -1.99 -17.58
C ALA A 137 1.13 -2.21 -18.32
N ARG A 138 1.14 -2.13 -19.66
CA ARG A 138 2.35 -2.27 -20.48
C ARG A 138 3.39 -1.19 -20.20
N TRP A 139 2.96 0.05 -19.96
CA TRP A 139 3.86 1.12 -19.59
C TRP A 139 4.61 0.82 -18.29
N TYR A 140 3.92 0.30 -17.26
CA TYR A 140 4.57 -0.12 -16.01
C TYR A 140 5.49 -1.34 -16.21
N GLU A 141 5.13 -2.28 -17.09
CA GLU A 141 5.99 -3.42 -17.45
C GLU A 141 7.30 -2.97 -18.11
N GLU A 142 7.22 -2.01 -19.03
CA GLU A 142 8.41 -1.47 -19.69
C GLU A 142 9.35 -0.82 -18.66
N ARG A 143 8.80 -0.05 -17.70
CA ARG A 143 9.59 0.53 -16.62
C ARG A 143 10.22 -0.54 -15.73
N LYS A 144 9.47 -1.59 -15.37
CA LYS A 144 10.01 -2.74 -14.63
C LYS A 144 11.21 -3.36 -15.33
N ARG A 145 11.14 -3.54 -16.66
CA ARG A 145 12.25 -4.08 -17.46
C ARG A 145 13.46 -3.14 -17.48
N ARG A 146 13.24 -1.84 -17.66
CA ARG A 146 14.34 -0.83 -17.64
C ARG A 146 15.11 -0.86 -16.32
N PHE A 147 14.41 -0.87 -15.18
CA PHE A 147 15.08 -0.96 -13.87
C PHE A 147 15.80 -2.28 -13.62
N ALA A 148 15.23 -3.41 -14.09
CA ALA A 148 15.91 -4.69 -14.00
C ALA A 148 17.22 -4.69 -14.80
N ALA A 149 17.23 -4.09 -16.00
CA ALA A 149 18.43 -3.96 -16.82
C ALA A 149 19.49 -3.05 -16.17
N GLU A 150 19.09 -1.93 -15.57
CA GLU A 150 20.01 -1.02 -14.86
C GLU A 150 20.70 -1.68 -13.67
N LYS A 151 20.02 -2.58 -12.95
CA LYS A 151 20.61 -3.31 -11.81
C LYS A 151 21.61 -4.39 -12.20
N VAL A 152 21.56 -4.91 -13.43
CA VAL A 152 22.47 -5.94 -13.94
C VAL A 152 23.76 -5.33 -14.51
N ALA A 153 23.73 -4.03 -14.83
CA ALA A 153 24.85 -3.31 -15.43
C ALA A 153 25.88 -2.75 -14.41
N VAL A 154 25.79 -3.15 -13.14
CA VAL A 154 26.64 -2.67 -12.03
C VAL A 154 27.48 -3.80 -11.46
#